data_AF-A0A819RP74-F1
#
_entry.id   AF-A0A819RP74-F1
#
_cell.length_a   1.000
_cell.length_b   1.000
_cell.length_c   1.000
_cell.angle_alpha   90.00
_cell.angle_beta   90.00
_cell.angle_gamma   90.00
#
_symmetry.space_group_name_H-M   'P 1'
#
loop_
_entity.id
_entity.type
_entity.pdbx_description
1 polymer ?
#
loop_
_entity_poly.entity_id
_entity_poly.type
_entity_poly.pdbx_seq_one_letter_code
_entity_poly.pdbx_strand_id
1 'polypeptide(L)'
;MINKEWKLNEYVTYLLLTLVLLSSWTDINGIYTELPQIVLTQPEGWKLGAYIGLVSSISNIAPLALVFCKCIFQKETLNVIPINYIVMII
;
A
#
# COMPACT_ATOMS: atom_id res chain seq x y z
N MET A 1 -33.12 0.78 -9.93
CA MET A 1 -32.27 1.31 -11.01
C MET A 1 -31.09 2.04 -10.37
N ILE A 2 -29.96 1.36 -10.21
CA ILE A 2 -28.73 2.00 -9.71
C ILE A 2 -28.22 2.89 -10.85
N ASN A 3 -28.18 4.21 -10.61
CA ASN A 3 -27.83 5.21 -11.61
C ASN A 3 -26.43 4.93 -12.19
N LYS A 4 -26.31 4.99 -13.52
CA LYS A 4 -25.06 4.80 -14.27
C LYS A 4 -23.90 5.69 -13.74
N GLU A 5 -24.25 6.88 -13.24
CA GLU A 5 -23.38 7.84 -12.55
C GLU A 5 -22.63 7.22 -11.35
N TRP A 6 -23.32 6.43 -10.51
CA TRP A 6 -22.71 5.82 -9.31
C TRP A 6 -21.67 4.77 -9.68
N LYS A 7 -21.93 3.98 -10.74
CA LYS A 7 -20.95 3.00 -11.22
C LYS A 7 -19.71 3.68 -11.80
N LEU A 8 -19.86 4.79 -12.53
CA LEU A 8 -18.72 5.54 -13.07
C LEU A 8 -17.81 6.06 -11.94
N ASN A 9 -18.40 6.64 -10.90
CA ASN A 9 -17.65 7.16 -9.75
C ASN A 9 -16.90 6.05 -9.01
N GLU A 10 -17.49 4.87 -8.90
CA GLU A 10 -16.85 3.70 -8.30
C GLU A 10 -15.62 3.25 -9.12
N TYR A 11 -15.73 3.14 -10.45
CA TYR A 11 -14.60 2.82 -11.31
C TYR A 11 -13.48 3.87 -11.24
N VAL A 12 -13.83 5.16 -11.22
CA VAL A 12 -12.86 6.25 -11.06
C VAL A 12 -12.15 6.15 -9.71
N THR A 13 -12.88 5.84 -8.64
CA THR A 13 -12.31 5.66 -7.30
C THR A 13 -11.32 4.51 -7.26
N TYR A 14 -11.67 3.34 -7.83
CA TYR A 14 -10.74 2.22 -7.90
C TYR A 14 -9.52 2.52 -8.79
N LEU A 15 -9.71 3.22 -9.91
CA LEU A 15 -8.60 3.63 -10.78
C LEU A 15 -7.62 4.55 -10.02
N LEU A 16 -8.14 5.58 -9.33
CA LEU A 16 -7.33 6.45 -8.49
C LEU A 16 -6.60 5.67 -7.38
N LEU A 17 -7.30 4.76 -6.71
CA LEU A 17 -6.72 3.91 -5.67
C LEU A 17 -5.57 3.06 -6.24
N THR A 18 -5.75 2.44 -7.40
CA THR A 18 -4.69 1.65 -8.05
C THR A 18 -3.50 2.51 -8.46
N LEU A 19 -3.71 3.75 -8.93
CA LEU A 19 -2.62 4.66 -9.29
C LEU A 19 -1.81 5.09 -8.07
N VAL A 20 -2.47 5.41 -6.95
CA VAL A 20 -1.81 5.77 -5.69
C VAL A 20 -0.97 4.60 -5.17
N LEU A 21 -1.55 3.41 -5.12
CA LEU A 21 -0.84 2.20 -4.68
C LEU A 21 0.35 1.87 -5.60
N LEU A 22 0.17 2.02 -6.91
CA LEU A 22 1.25 1.78 -7.88
C LEU A 22 2.38 2.82 -7.74
N SER A 23 2.06 4.08 -7.46
CA SER A 23 3.05 5.14 -7.22
C SER A 23 3.91 4.80 -6.00
N SER A 24 3.28 4.48 -4.86
CA SER A 24 3.99 4.11 -3.63
C SER A 24 4.93 2.92 -3.86
N TRP A 25 4.47 1.90 -4.59
CA TRP A 25 5.30 0.75 -4.92
C TRP A 25 6.46 1.10 -5.85
N THR A 26 6.23 1.99 -6.82
CA THR A 26 7.27 2.46 -7.76
C THR A 26 8.37 3.21 -7.00
N ASP A 27 8.02 4.04 -6.03
CA ASP A 27 8.99 4.79 -5.22
C ASP A 27 9.92 3.85 -4.44
N ILE A 28 9.37 2.80 -3.82
CA ILE A 28 10.16 1.78 -3.10
C ILE A 28 11.11 1.07 -4.07
N ASN A 29 10.65 0.65 -5.24
CA ASN A 29 11.50 -0.02 -6.24
C ASN A 29 12.59 0.92 -6.81
N GLY A 30 12.28 2.21 -6.96
CA GLY A 30 13.27 3.22 -7.34
C GLY A 30 14.41 3.31 -6.34
N ILE A 31 14.08 3.34 -5.04
CA ILE A 31 15.08 3.31 -3.96
C ILE A 31 15.93 2.03 -4.02
N TYR A 32 15.33 0.86 -4.25
CA TYR A 32 16.07 -0.40 -4.38
C TYR A 32 17.01 -0.44 -5.58
N THR A 33 16.64 0.22 -6.67
CA THR A 33 17.46 0.29 -7.89
C THR A 33 18.70 1.17 -7.66
N GLU A 34 18.54 2.25 -6.88
CA GLU A 34 19.64 3.15 -6.50
C GLU A 34 20.47 2.64 -5.31
N LEU A 35 19.94 1.72 -4.50
CA LEU A 35 20.59 1.17 -3.33
C LEU A 35 22.04 0.70 -3.56
N PRO A 36 22.37 -0.11 -4.60
CA PRO A 36 23.76 -0.52 -4.83
C PRO A 36 24.71 0.66 -5.07
N GLN A 37 24.23 1.76 -5.66
CA GLN A 37 25.02 2.97 -5.87
C GLN A 37 25.20 3.76 -4.57
N ILE A 38 24.17 3.82 -3.72
CA ILE A 38 24.22 4.48 -2.40
C ILE A 38 25.16 3.72 -1.44
N VAL A 39 25.14 2.39 -1.47
CA VAL A 39 25.97 1.53 -0.60
C VAL A 39 27.47 1.74 -0.82
N LEU A 40 27.89 2.13 -2.03
CA LEU A 40 29.30 2.41 -2.33
C LEU A 40 29.81 3.74 -1.75
N THR A 41 28.91 4.66 -1.43
CA THR A 41 29.26 6.01 -0.98
C THR A 41 29.01 6.24 0.51
N GLN A 42 28.08 5.48 1.11
CA GLN A 42 27.73 5.60 2.53
C GLN A 42 28.60 4.72 3.44
N PRO A 43 29.04 5.24 4.61
CA PRO A 43 29.83 4.48 5.57
C PRO A 43 29.07 3.32 6.22
N GLU A 44 27.73 3.30 6.10
CA GLU A 44 26.86 2.27 6.66
C GLU A 44 26.73 1.02 5.78
N GLY A 45 27.15 1.12 4.50
CA GLY A 45 27.09 0.03 3.53
C GLY A 45 25.71 -0.62 3.43
N TRP A 46 25.68 -1.96 3.43
CA TRP A 46 24.45 -2.75 3.30
C TRP A 46 23.48 -2.67 4.49
N LYS A 47 23.88 -2.06 5.62
CA LYS A 47 22.97 -1.87 6.76
C LYS A 47 21.80 -0.96 6.37
N LEU A 48 22.03 0.00 5.47
CA LEU A 48 20.99 0.85 4.91
C LEU A 48 19.92 0.05 4.14
N GLY A 49 20.36 -0.88 3.31
CA GLY A 49 19.45 -1.78 2.58
C GLY A 49 18.61 -2.65 3.52
N ALA A 50 19.22 -3.14 4.61
CA ALA A 50 18.50 -3.90 5.63
C ALA A 50 17.42 -3.06 6.34
N TYR A 51 17.67 -1.77 6.60
CA TYR A 51 16.64 -0.87 7.16
C TYR A 51 15.46 -0.68 6.21
N ILE A 52 15.72 -0.42 4.92
CA ILE A 52 14.67 -0.25 3.90
C ILE A 52 13.87 -1.54 3.72
N GLY A 53 14.54 -2.70 3.72
CA GLY A 53 13.90 -4.02 3.69
C GLY A 53 13.00 -4.30 4.88
N LEU A 54 13.43 -3.92 6.09
CA LEU A 54 12.60 -4.04 7.29
C LEU A 54 11.36 -3.15 7.20
N VAL A 55 11.52 -1.88 6.83
CA VAL A 55 10.38 -0.94 6.71
C VAL A 55 9.39 -1.42 5.63
N SER A 56 9.88 -1.84 4.46
CA SER A 56 9.04 -2.40 3.39
C SER A 56 8.28 -3.65 3.83
N SER A 57 8.95 -4.53 4.60
CA SER A 57 8.31 -5.73 5.14
C SER A 57 7.24 -5.40 6.19
N ILE A 58 7.44 -4.35 6.99
CA ILE A 58 6.47 -3.87 7.98
C ILE A 58 5.23 -3.30 7.31
N SER A 59 5.37 -2.59 6.17
CA SER A 59 4.21 -2.10 5.40
C SER A 59 3.29 -3.23 4.93
N ASN A 60 3.84 -4.41 4.59
CA ASN A 60 3.05 -5.59 4.22
C ASN A 60 2.23 -6.18 5.38
N ILE A 61 2.53 -5.80 6.63
CA ILE A 61 1.75 -6.22 7.81
C ILE A 61 0.41 -5.48 7.86
N ALA A 62 0.29 -4.29 7.26
CA ALA A 62 -0.94 -3.50 7.33
C ALA A 62 -2.13 -4.15 6.60
N PRO A 63 -2.01 -4.65 5.35
CA PRO A 63 -3.07 -5.45 4.71
C PRO A 63 -3.39 -6.73 5.48
N LEU A 64 -2.36 -7.39 6.04
CA LEU A 64 -2.53 -8.60 6.83
C LEU A 64 -3.36 -8.33 8.09
N ALA A 65 -3.10 -7.21 8.78
CA ALA A 65 -3.85 -6.77 9.95
C ALA A 65 -5.32 -6.46 9.61
N LEU A 66 -5.59 -5.85 8.44
CA LEU A 66 -6.97 -5.62 7.98
C LEU A 66 -7.73 -6.92 7.73
N VAL A 67 -7.09 -7.90 7.08
CA VAL A 67 -7.67 -9.22 6.84
C VAL A 67 -7.89 -9.97 8.15
N PHE A 68 -6.93 -9.92 9.08
CA PHE A 68 -7.08 -10.51 10.41
C PHE A 68 -8.22 -9.88 11.21
N CYS A 69 -8.30 -8.55 11.27
CA CYS A 69 -9.41 -7.83 11.91
C CYS A 69 -10.76 -8.24 11.29
N LYS A 70 -10.83 -8.34 9.96
CA LYS A 70 -12.04 -8.79 9.26
C LYS A 70 -12.39 -10.25 9.62
N CYS A 71 -11.41 -11.13 9.69
CA CYS A 71 -11.61 -12.56 9.99
C CYS A 71 -12.05 -12.78 11.45
N ILE A 72 -11.44 -12.06 12.40
CA ILE A 72 -11.75 -12.17 13.83
C ILE A 72 -13.13 -11.58 14.17
N PHE A 73 -13.50 -10.45 13.55
CA PHE A 73 -14.74 -9.74 13.91
C PHE A 73 -15.98 -10.15 13.12
N GLN A 74 -15.86 -11.05 12.13
CA GLN A 74 -16.97 -11.70 11.41
C GLN A 74 -18.18 -10.77 11.13
N LYS A 75 -17.91 -9.53 10.69
CA LYS A 75 -18.96 -8.56 10.34
C LYS A 75 -19.22 -8.66 8.84
N GLU A 76 -20.39 -9.20 8.48
CA GLU A 76 -20.85 -9.38 7.09
C GLU A 76 -21.05 -8.07 6.31
N THR A 77 -21.02 -6.91 6.97
CA THR A 77 -21.24 -5.61 6.34
C THR A 77 -20.07 -4.66 6.61
N LEU A 78 -18.85 -5.02 6.19
CA LEU A 78 -17.82 -4.01 6.07
C LEU A 78 -18.16 -3.11 4.89
N ASN A 79 -18.62 -1.91 5.21
CA ASN A 79 -18.92 -0.90 4.23
C ASN A 79 -17.63 -0.61 3.42
N VAL A 80 -17.72 -0.65 2.09
CA VAL A 80 -16.57 -0.43 1.19
C VAL A 80 -15.96 0.96 1.34
N ILE A 81 -16.77 1.91 1.81
CA ILE A 81 -16.42 3.30 2.00
C ILE A 81 -15.29 3.47 3.03
N PRO A 82 -15.41 3.05 4.31
CA PRO A 82 -14.32 3.16 5.29
C PRO A 82 -13.09 2.32 4.92
N ILE A 83 -13.25 1.19 4.23
CA ILE A 83 -12.10 0.37 3.81
C ILE A 83 -11.24 1.14 2.80
N ASN A 84 -11.85 1.75 1.77
CA ASN A 84 -11.10 2.52 0.78
C ASN A 84 -10.33 3.68 1.40
N TYR A 85 -10.90 4.36 2.41
CA TYR A 85 -10.19 5.41 3.14
C TYR A 85 -9.05 4.89 4.00
N ILE A 86 -9.23 3.73 4.65
CA ILE A 86 -8.15 3.10 5.42
C ILE A 86 -7.01 2.69 4.49
N VAL A 87 -7.29 2.10 3.33
CA VAL A 87 -6.27 1.73 2.33
C VAL A 87 -5.53 2.95 1.78
N MET A 88 -6.16 4.13 1.71
CA MET A 88 -5.50 5.38 1.30
C MET A 88 -4.60 5.99 2.39
N ILE A 89 -4.87 5.70 3.67
CA ILE A 89 -4.10 6.24 4.80
C ILE A 89 -2.82 5.44 5.06
N ILE A 90 -2.83 4.15 4.68
CA ILE A 90 -1.70 3.22 4.83
C ILE A 90 -0.71 3.44 3.68
#